data_AF-A0ABC9NRJ5-F1
#
_entry.id   AF-A0ABC9NRJ5-F1
#
_cell.length_a   1.000
_cell.length_b   1.000
_cell.length_c   1.000
_cell.angle_alpha   90.00
_cell.angle_beta   90.00
_cell.angle_gamma   90.00
#
_symmetry.space_group_name_H-M   'P 1'
#
loop_
_entity.id
_entity.type
_entity.pdbx_description
1 polymer ?
#
loop_
_entity_poly.entity_id
_entity_poly.type
_entity_poly.pdbx_seq_one_letter_code
_entity_poly.pdbx_strand_id
1 'polypeptide(L)'
;MLAFCRTLLTSKKHAAILLALATMVGLGTHTAWSGNGLPRIDNKTLARLAQQRPVIVMFRHAERCDRSGNPCLSDKTGITVKGTRDARELGKAFSADIPNFDLYSSNTVRVMLPTY
;
A
#
# COMPACT_ATOMS: atom_id res chain seq x y z
N MET A 1 -0.41 -18.17 -36.74
CA MET A 1 -0.23 -17.18 -35.65
C MET A 1 1.03 -16.29 -35.83
N LEU A 2 2.19 -16.80 -36.26
CA LEU A 2 3.41 -15.98 -36.45
C LEU A 2 3.43 -15.07 -37.69
N ALA A 3 2.65 -15.37 -38.74
CA ALA A 3 2.63 -14.58 -39.99
C ALA A 3 1.85 -13.26 -39.87
N PHE A 4 0.84 -13.20 -39.00
CA PHE A 4 0.01 -12.01 -38.80
C PHE A 4 0.75 -10.88 -38.05
N CYS A 5 1.80 -11.24 -37.30
CA CYS A 5 2.60 -10.30 -36.53
C CYS A 5 3.60 -9.51 -37.39
N ARG A 6 4.05 -10.08 -38.53
CA ARG A 6 5.04 -9.42 -39.40
C ARG A 6 4.43 -8.36 -40.31
N THR A 7 3.17 -8.49 -40.71
CA THR A 7 2.48 -7.51 -41.56
C THR A 7 2.03 -6.25 -40.82
N LEU A 8 1.85 -6.29 -39.49
CA LEU A 8 1.53 -5.09 -38.71
C LEU A 8 2.69 -4.10 -38.61
N LEU A 9 3.94 -4.56 -38.74
CA LEU A 9 5.15 -3.77 -38.51
C LEU A 9 5.72 -3.07 -39.75
N THR A 10 5.21 -3.35 -40.96
CA THR A 10 5.80 -2.83 -42.21
C THR A 10 5.23 -1.49 -42.67
N SER A 11 4.10 -1.04 -42.11
CA SER A 11 3.45 0.20 -42.50
C SER A 11 3.74 1.33 -41.50
N LYS A 12 4.40 2.40 -41.97
CA LYS A 12 4.69 3.63 -41.20
C LYS A 12 3.46 4.16 -40.43
N LYS A 13 2.26 3.99 -41.00
CA LYS A 13 0.99 4.40 -40.39
C LYS A 13 0.65 3.57 -39.15
N HIS A 14 0.87 2.27 -39.21
CA HIS A 14 0.59 1.34 -38.11
C HIS A 14 1.62 1.51 -36.98
N ALA A 15 2.88 1.76 -37.33
CA ALA A 15 3.92 2.11 -36.36
C ALA A 15 3.59 3.39 -35.58
N ALA A 16 3.09 4.43 -36.26
CA ALA A 16 2.68 5.68 -35.61
C ALA A 16 1.48 5.48 -34.65
N ILE A 17 0.49 4.67 -35.05
CA ILE A 17 -0.66 4.34 -34.20
C ILE A 17 -0.24 3.55 -32.96
N LEU A 18 0.65 2.56 -33.12
CA LEU A 18 1.17 1.79 -31.98
C LEU A 18 1.99 2.65 -31.02
N LEU A 19 2.77 3.61 -31.54
CA LEU A 19 3.53 4.54 -30.70
C LEU A 19 2.60 5.47 -29.91
N ALA A 20 1.52 5.98 -30.53
CA ALA A 20 0.52 6.81 -29.87
C ALA A 20 -0.28 6.05 -28.79
N LEU A 21 -0.60 4.77 -29.03
CA LEU A 21 -1.23 3.92 -28.02
C LEU A 21 -0.27 3.62 -26.86
N ALA A 22 1.01 3.39 -27.14
CA ALA A 22 2.02 3.14 -26.12
C ALA A 22 2.26 4.38 -25.22
N THR A 23 2.23 5.59 -25.78
CA THR A 23 2.36 6.83 -24.97
C THR A 23 1.14 7.07 -24.09
N MET A 24 -0.07 6.81 -24.59
CA MET A 24 -1.31 6.89 -23.80
C MET A 24 -1.30 5.90 -22.61
N VAL A 25 -0.85 4.67 -22.83
CA VAL A 25 -0.69 3.67 -21.76
C VAL A 25 0.39 4.12 -20.78
N GLY A 26 1.54 4.60 -21.26
CA GLY A 26 2.63 5.11 -20.42
C GLY A 26 2.20 6.24 -19.49
N LEU A 27 1.51 7.27 -20.01
CA LEU A 27 1.02 8.38 -19.21
C LEU A 27 -0.10 7.98 -18.22
N GLY A 28 -0.97 7.03 -18.58
CA GLY A 28 -2.07 6.58 -17.72
C GLY A 28 -1.63 5.86 -16.45
N THR A 29 -0.45 5.23 -16.45
CA THR A 29 0.05 4.44 -15.31
C THR A 29 0.39 5.24 -14.05
N HIS A 30 0.52 6.58 -14.14
CA HIS A 30 0.79 7.41 -12.97
C HIS A 30 -0.46 7.68 -12.12
N THR A 31 -1.66 7.36 -12.62
CA THR A 31 -2.87 7.39 -11.80
C THR A 31 -3.04 6.06 -11.10
N ALA A 32 -2.55 5.97 -9.85
CA ALA A 32 -2.76 4.82 -8.99
C ALA A 32 -4.24 4.72 -8.60
N TRP A 33 -5.05 4.13 -9.48
CA TRP A 33 -6.45 3.83 -9.25
C TRP A 33 -6.53 2.70 -8.21
N SER A 34 -7.01 2.98 -6.99
CA SER A 34 -7.30 1.93 -6.01
C SER A 34 -8.40 1.03 -6.56
N GLY A 35 -8.30 -0.30 -6.47
CA GLY A 35 -9.31 -1.22 -7.03
C GLY A 35 -10.77 -0.95 -6.62
N ASN A 36 -10.99 -0.13 -5.60
CA ASN A 36 -12.29 0.33 -5.12
C ASN A 36 -12.72 1.73 -5.62
N GLY A 37 -12.01 2.34 -6.57
CA GLY A 37 -12.31 3.69 -7.10
C GLY A 37 -11.92 4.86 -6.20
N LEU A 38 -11.32 4.60 -5.04
CA LEU A 38 -10.89 5.64 -4.10
C LEU A 38 -9.47 6.12 -4.42
N PRO A 39 -9.14 7.41 -4.26
CA PRO A 39 -7.77 7.88 -4.36
C PRO A 39 -6.91 7.19 -3.29
N ARG A 40 -5.74 6.67 -3.70
CA ARG A 40 -4.78 6.10 -2.77
C ARG A 40 -4.17 7.21 -1.93
N ILE A 41 -4.43 7.23 -0.63
CA ILE A 41 -3.84 8.18 0.31
C ILE A 41 -2.48 7.65 0.74
N ASP A 42 -1.42 8.40 0.45
CA ASP A 42 -0.08 8.18 0.98
C ASP A 42 0.18 9.03 2.24
N ASN A 43 1.22 8.71 3.00
CA ASN A 43 1.54 9.44 4.24
C ASN A 43 1.79 10.93 4.00
N LYS A 44 2.38 11.30 2.85
CA LYS A 44 2.65 12.70 2.50
C LYS A 44 1.37 13.49 2.24
N THR A 45 0.42 12.91 1.51
CA THR A 45 -0.90 13.52 1.31
C THR A 45 -1.66 13.59 2.62
N LEU A 46 -1.60 12.53 3.43
CA LEU A 46 -2.21 12.53 4.76
C LEU A 46 -1.62 13.61 5.68
N ALA A 47 -0.30 13.79 5.70
CA ALA A 47 0.36 14.83 6.49
C ALA A 47 -0.11 16.23 6.08
N ARG A 48 -0.25 16.48 4.77
CA ARG A 48 -0.83 17.74 4.25
C ARG A 48 -2.28 17.92 4.68
N LEU A 49 -3.10 16.85 4.63
CA LEU A 49 -4.49 16.90 5.08
C LEU A 49 -4.60 17.19 6.59
N ALA A 50 -3.73 16.59 7.40
CA ALA A 50 -3.69 16.77 8.85
C ALA A 50 -3.32 18.21 9.26
N GLN A 51 -2.57 18.94 8.44
CA GLN A 51 -2.28 20.36 8.67
C GLN A 51 -3.48 21.28 8.40
N GLN A 52 -4.43 20.84 7.56
CA GLN A 52 -5.57 21.65 7.16
C GLN A 52 -6.80 21.43 8.03
N ARG A 53 -6.97 20.20 8.56
CA ARG A 53 -8.14 19.79 9.33
C ARG A 53 -7.82 18.60 10.23
N PRO A 54 -8.59 18.37 11.30
CA PRO A 54 -8.50 17.13 12.07
C PRO A 54 -8.75 15.91 11.18
N VAL A 55 -7.88 14.91 11.28
CA VAL A 55 -7.98 13.65 10.54
C VAL A 55 -7.92 12.48 11.51
N ILE A 56 -8.80 11.50 11.32
CA ILE A 56 -8.77 10.23 12.04
C ILE A 56 -8.26 9.16 11.08
N VAL A 57 -7.26 8.41 11.52
CA VAL A 57 -6.64 7.33 10.74
C VAL A 57 -6.84 6.02 11.48
N MET A 58 -7.37 5.01 10.80
CA MET A 58 -7.59 3.69 11.36
C MET A 58 -6.65 2.68 10.72
N PHE A 59 -5.77 2.11 11.53
CA PHE A 59 -4.95 0.98 11.16
C PHE A 59 -5.66 -0.32 11.53
N ARG A 60 -5.58 -1.32 10.66
CA ARG A 60 -5.96 -2.69 11.04
C ARG A 60 -4.85 -3.27 11.93
N HIS A 61 -5.22 -4.25 12.75
CA HIS A 61 -4.24 -5.04 13.50
C HIS A 61 -3.22 -5.71 12.55
N ALA A 62 -2.04 -6.02 13.08
CA ALA A 62 -1.03 -6.77 12.35
C ALA A 62 -1.50 -8.20 12.03
N GLU A 63 -0.72 -8.92 11.22
CA GLU A 63 -1.00 -10.32 10.88
C GLU A 63 -1.15 -11.16 12.16
N ARG A 64 -2.27 -11.88 12.27
CA ARG A 64 -2.61 -12.71 13.44
C ARG A 64 -2.06 -14.12 13.29
N CYS A 65 -1.67 -14.69 14.43
CA CYS A 65 -1.20 -16.07 14.54
C CYS A 65 -2.28 -17.12 14.28
N ASP A 66 -3.48 -16.93 14.82
CA ASP A 66 -4.59 -17.89 14.70
C ASP A 66 -5.19 -17.98 13.29
N ARG A 67 -4.73 -17.12 12.37
CA ARG A 67 -5.19 -17.02 10.98
C ARG A 67 -4.05 -17.17 9.97
N SER A 68 -2.86 -17.57 10.43
CA SER A 68 -1.65 -17.69 9.61
C SER A 68 -0.83 -18.91 10.00
N GLY A 69 -0.07 -19.46 9.05
CA GLY A 69 0.95 -20.48 9.31
C GLY A 69 2.32 -19.90 9.70
N ASN A 70 2.44 -18.57 9.74
CA ASN A 70 3.70 -17.89 10.06
C ASN A 70 4.07 -18.03 11.55
N PRO A 71 5.38 -18.00 11.89
CA PRO A 71 5.83 -18.05 13.27
C PRO A 71 5.22 -16.95 14.12
N CYS A 72 4.76 -17.33 15.31
CA CYS A 72 4.23 -16.41 16.30
C CYS A 72 5.33 -15.66 17.03
N LEU A 73 5.09 -14.38 17.33
CA LEU A 73 5.99 -13.62 18.21
C LEU A 73 5.97 -14.18 19.63
N SER A 74 4.79 -14.59 20.10
CA SER A 74 4.57 -15.13 21.43
C SER A 74 3.38 -16.11 21.38
N ASP A 75 2.27 -15.79 22.02
CA ASP A 75 1.08 -16.64 22.08
C ASP A 75 0.32 -16.74 20.74
N LYS A 76 -0.39 -17.86 20.54
CA LYS A 76 -1.21 -18.13 19.34
C LYS A 76 -2.36 -17.13 19.14
N THR A 77 -2.80 -16.45 20.19
CA THR A 77 -3.81 -15.39 20.11
C THR A 77 -3.22 -14.04 19.70
N GLY A 78 -1.90 -13.91 19.60
CA GLY A 78 -1.16 -12.71 19.25
C GLY A 78 -0.91 -12.51 17.75
N ILE A 79 0.20 -11.83 17.45
CA ILE A 79 0.62 -11.48 16.08
C ILE A 79 1.84 -12.30 15.66
N THR A 80 2.03 -12.44 14.36
CA THR A 80 3.20 -13.15 13.81
C THR A 80 4.46 -12.30 13.94
N VAL A 81 5.63 -12.93 13.86
CA VAL A 81 6.93 -12.21 13.81
C VAL A 81 6.96 -11.26 12.60
N LYS A 82 6.44 -11.72 11.46
CA LYS A 82 6.33 -10.90 10.24
C LYS A 82 5.39 -9.71 10.48
N GLY A 83 4.20 -9.94 11.00
CA GLY A 83 3.23 -8.89 11.31
C GLY A 83 3.78 -7.85 12.28
N THR A 84 4.56 -8.28 13.26
CA THR A 84 5.28 -7.40 14.18
C THR A 84 6.24 -6.46 13.45
N ARG A 85 7.08 -7.00 12.58
CA ARG A 85 8.02 -6.20 11.79
C ARG A 85 7.30 -5.21 10.89
N ASP A 86 6.29 -5.69 10.16
CA ASP A 86 5.52 -4.85 9.23
C ASP A 86 4.80 -3.71 9.97
N ALA A 87 4.24 -3.98 11.16
CA ALA A 87 3.61 -2.95 11.99
C ALA A 87 4.62 -1.91 12.51
N ARG A 88 5.83 -2.34 12.91
CA ARG A 88 6.91 -1.44 13.35
C ARG A 88 7.39 -0.55 12.21
N GLU A 89 7.57 -1.11 11.02
CA GLU A 89 7.99 -0.36 9.84
C GLU A 89 6.94 0.67 9.43
N LEU A 90 5.66 0.27 9.40
CA LEU A 90 4.55 1.17 9.13
C LEU A 90 4.48 2.31 10.16
N GLY A 91 4.56 1.99 11.46
CA GLY A 91 4.54 2.99 12.54
C GLY A 91 5.72 3.96 12.46
N LYS A 92 6.92 3.47 12.12
CA LYS A 92 8.11 4.31 11.91
C LYS A 92 7.93 5.26 10.72
N ALA A 93 7.46 4.76 9.59
CA ALA A 93 7.20 5.60 8.42
C ALA A 93 6.10 6.64 8.67
N PHE A 94 5.03 6.23 9.37
CA PHE A 94 3.94 7.14 9.73
C PHE A 94 4.41 8.26 10.67
N SER A 95 5.12 7.91 11.74
CA SER A 95 5.58 8.88 12.74
C SER A 95 6.65 9.84 12.19
N ALA A 96 7.39 9.43 11.16
CA ALA A 96 8.34 10.30 10.48
C ALA A 96 7.66 11.42 9.68
N ASP A 97 6.53 11.12 9.03
CA ASP A 97 5.77 12.08 8.23
C ASP A 97 4.76 12.88 9.08
N ILE A 98 4.25 12.28 10.16
CA ILE A 98 3.22 12.84 11.04
C ILE A 98 3.70 12.66 12.49
N PRO A 99 4.47 13.62 13.04
CA PRO A 99 5.10 13.46 14.35
C PRO A 99 4.15 13.70 15.54
N ASN A 100 3.06 14.44 15.34
CA ASN A 100 2.14 14.84 16.40
C ASN A 100 0.77 14.20 16.18
N PHE A 101 0.48 13.13 16.92
CA PHE A 101 -0.81 12.44 16.88
C PHE A 101 -1.09 11.73 18.20
N ASP A 102 -2.36 11.56 18.52
CA ASP A 102 -2.80 10.70 19.61
C ASP A 102 -3.01 9.27 19.10
N LEU A 103 -2.44 8.29 19.80
CA LEU A 103 -2.59 6.87 19.48
C LEU A 103 -3.58 6.22 20.43
N TYR A 104 -4.66 5.68 19.86
CA TYR A 104 -5.67 4.92 20.58
C TYR A 104 -5.58 3.44 20.20
N SER A 105 -5.53 2.57 21.20
CA SER A 105 -5.52 1.12 21.02
C SER A 105 -6.46 0.44 22.00
N SER A 106 -6.99 -0.73 21.60
CA SER A 106 -7.63 -1.61 22.57
C SER A 106 -6.56 -2.27 23.45
N ASN A 107 -6.91 -2.60 24.69
CA ASN A 107 -6.05 -3.26 25.68
C ASN A 107 -5.74 -4.74 25.36
N THR A 108 -5.77 -5.13 24.08
CA THR A 108 -5.51 -6.51 23.66
C THR A 108 -4.03 -6.71 23.33
N VAL A 109 -3.51 -7.92 23.61
CA VAL A 109 -2.13 -8.38 23.27
C VAL A 109 -1.81 -8.20 21.77
N ARG A 110 -2.83 -7.97 20.94
CA ARG A 110 -2.75 -7.78 19.49
C ARG A 110 -2.37 -6.35 19.07
N VAL A 111 -2.30 -5.42 20.03
CA VAL A 111 -1.98 -4.00 19.77
C VAL A 111 -0.80 -3.49 20.61
N MET A 112 -0.61 -4.02 21.83
CA MET A 112 0.59 -3.74 22.63
C MET A 112 1.68 -4.77 22.35
N LEU A 113 2.75 -4.35 21.66
CA LEU A 113 3.98 -5.13 21.61
C LEU A 113 4.57 -5.18 23.03
N PRO A 114 4.92 -6.37 23.57
CA PRO A 114 5.70 -6.43 24.79
C PRO A 114 7.08 -5.80 24.50
N THR A 115 7.36 -4.69 25.18
CA THR A 115 8.73 -4.18 25.33
C THR A 115 9.47 -5.16 26.23
N TYR A 116 10.24 -6.06 25.63
CA TYR A 116 11.36 -6.73 26.29
C TYR A 116 12.64 -5.95 25.96
#